data_AF-A0A924ZBN8-F1
#
_entry.id   AF-A0A924ZBN8-F1
#
_cell.length_a   1.000
_cell.length_b   1.000
_cell.length_c   1.000
_cell.angle_alpha   90.00
_cell.angle_beta   90.00
_cell.angle_gamma   90.00
#
_symmetry.space_group_name_H-M   'P 1'
#
loop_
_entity.id
_entity.type
_entity.pdbx_description
1 polymer ?
#
loop_
_entity_poly.entity_id
_entity_poly.type
_entity_poly.pdbx_seq_one_letter_code
_entity_poly.pdbx_strand_id
1 'polypeptide(L)' 'MPTIRVEMFEGRTPDQKRALVAALTEACVRTLGSSPDSVQVLLFDIARQNWATGGSLWSDKSAPPKPDGG' A
#
# COMPACT_ATOMS: atom_id res chain seq x y z
N MET A 1 0.68 9.76 -18.57
CA MET A 1 1.75 9.09 -17.81
C MET A 1 1.50 9.27 -16.31
N PRO A 2 0.56 8.52 -15.71
CA PRO A 2 0.26 8.62 -14.29
C PRO A 2 1.36 7.99 -13.43
N THR A 3 1.66 8.60 -12.29
CA THR A 3 2.54 8.03 -11.25
C THR A 3 1.75 7.86 -9.96
N ILE A 4 1.77 6.66 -9.40
CA ILE A 4 1.07 6.30 -8.16
C ILE A 4 2.12 6.04 -7.09
N ARG A 5 2.02 6.76 -5.97
CA ARG A 5 2.82 6.50 -4.77
C ARG A 5 1.94 5.78 -3.76
N VAL A 6 2.37 4.60 -3.33
CA VAL A 6 1.71 3.84 -2.26
C VAL A 6 2.60 3.88 -1.03
N GLU A 7 2.10 4.50 0.03
CA GLU A 7 2.69 4.42 1.36
C GLU A 7 1.87 3.44 2.18
N MET A 8 2.53 2.40 2.70
CA MET A 8 1.88 1.38 3.51
C MET A 8 2.83 0.87 4.59
N PHE A 9 2.28 0.25 5.63
CA PHE A 9 3.12 -0.45 6.59
C PHE A 9 3.91 -1.58 5.92
N GLU A 10 5.14 -1.76 6.38
CA GLU A 10 5.98 -2.90 5.99
C GLU A 10 5.33 -4.25 6.36
N GLY A 11 5.83 -5.33 5.76
CA GLY A 11 5.37 -6.70 6.05
C GLY A 11 4.49 -7.34 4.97
N ARG A 12 4.27 -6.68 3.82
CA ARG A 12 3.64 -7.32 2.66
C ARG A 12 4.59 -8.25 1.95
N THR A 13 4.09 -9.41 1.55
CA THR A 13 4.88 -10.38 0.78
C THR A 13 5.15 -9.87 -0.64
N PRO A 14 6.18 -10.37 -1.33
CA PRO A 14 6.42 -10.04 -2.74
C PRO A 14 5.19 -10.30 -3.63
N ASP A 15 4.44 -11.37 -3.40
CA ASP A 15 3.24 -11.69 -4.18
C ASP A 15 2.11 -10.69 -3.96
N GLN A 16 1.90 -10.25 -2.72
CA GLN A 16 0.93 -9.19 -2.43
C GLN A 16 1.30 -7.88 -3.14
N LYS A 17 2.59 -7.52 -3.15
CA LYS A 17 3.07 -6.33 -3.87
C LYS A 17 2.86 -6.46 -5.38
N ARG A 18 3.15 -7.64 -5.97
CA ARG A 18 2.89 -7.92 -7.40
C ARG A 18 1.41 -7.77 -7.75
N ALA A 19 0.52 -8.36 -6.93
CA ALA A 19 -0.92 -8.25 -7.13
C ALA A 19 -1.40 -6.80 -7.04
N LEU A 20 -0.88 -6.03 -6.08
CA LEU A 20 -1.23 -4.61 -5.91
C LEU A 20 -0.83 -3.76 -7.12
N VAL A 21 0.41 -3.86 -7.60
CA VAL A 21 0.87 -3.05 -8.74
C VAL A 21 0.12 -3.41 -10.03
N ALA A 22 -0.23 -4.68 -10.22
CA ALA A 22 -1.04 -5.12 -11.35
C ALA A 22 -2.44 -4.50 -11.32
N ALA A 23 -3.12 -4.57 -10.17
CA ALA A 23 -4.47 -4.01 -10.00
C ALA A 23 -4.51 -2.48 -10.18
N LEU A 24 -3.52 -1.77 -9.62
CA LEU A 24 -3.41 -0.32 -9.78
C LEU A 24 -3.16 0.09 -11.23
N THR A 25 -2.28 -0.64 -11.93
CA THR A 25 -2.00 -0.41 -13.34
C THR A 25 -3.24 -0.63 -14.19
N GLU A 26 -3.93 -1.74 -14.00
CA GLU A 26 -5.18 -2.07 -14.70
C GLU A 26 -6.24 -0.98 -14.49
N ALA A 27 -6.40 -0.51 -13.25
CA ALA A 27 -7.34 0.57 -12.93
C ALA A 27 -7.01 1.85 -13.70
N CYS A 28 -5.74 2.25 -13.81
CA CYS A 28 -5.33 3.42 -14.58
C CYS A 28 -5.56 3.25 -16.09
N VAL A 29 -5.22 2.08 -16.64
CA VAL A 29 -5.46 1.78 -18.06
C VAL A 29 -6.95 1.88 -18.37
N ARG A 30 -7.79 1.21 -17.56
CA ARG A 30 -9.24 1.14 -17.75
C ARG A 30 -9.94 2.49 -17.60
N THR A 31 -9.52 3.31 -16.63
CA THR A 31 -10.24 4.55 -16.30
C THR A 31 -9.68 5.80 -16.98
N LEU A 32 -8.38 5.84 -17.24
CA LEU A 32 -7.70 7.01 -17.80
C LEU A 32 -7.26 6.79 -19.25
N GLY A 33 -7.44 5.59 -19.82
CA GLY A 33 -6.99 5.26 -21.18
C GLY A 33 -5.46 5.29 -21.34
N SER A 34 -4.71 5.21 -20.24
CA SER A 34 -3.24 5.21 -20.28
C SER A 34 -2.71 3.88 -20.85
N SER A 35 -1.56 3.92 -21.54
CA SER A 35 -0.82 2.68 -21.85
C SER A 35 -0.27 2.06 -20.56
N PRO A 36 -0.27 0.73 -20.39
CA PRO A 36 0.35 0.06 -19.24
C PRO A 36 1.80 0.51 -18.99
N ASP A 37 2.60 0.66 -20.04
CA ASP A 37 4.01 1.07 -19.96
C ASP A 37 4.20 2.51 -19.47
N SER A 38 3.14 3.32 -19.50
CA SER A 38 3.15 4.71 -19.04
C SER A 38 2.68 4.89 -17.60
N VAL A 39 2.27 3.80 -16.93
CA VAL A 39 1.83 3.82 -15.53
C VAL A 39 2.99 3.41 -14.63
N GLN A 40 3.34 4.28 -13.69
CA GLN A 40 4.41 4.01 -12.73
C GLN A 40 3.82 3.83 -11.34
N VAL A 41 4.24 2.78 -10.62
CA VAL A 41 3.83 2.53 -9.24
C VAL A 41 5.06 2.43 -8.35
N LEU A 42 5.16 3.30 -7.35
CA LEU A 42 6.24 3.30 -6.38
C LEU A 42 5.68 2.87 -5.02
N LEU A 43 6.28 1.82 -4.45
CA LEU A 43 5.90 1.28 -3.15
C LEU A 43 6.88 1.75 -2.08
N PHE A 44 6.35 2.36 -1.01
CA PHE A 44 7.09 2.79 0.17
C PHE A 44 6.57 2.03 1.38
N ASP A 45 7.39 1.10 1.85
CA ASP A 45 7.16 0.39 3.09
C ASP A 45 7.64 1.26 4.25
N ILE A 46 6.72 1.57 5.17
CA ILE A 46 6.99 2.43 6.31
C ILE A 46 6.87 1.59 7.58
N ALA A 47 7.97 1.47 8.33
CA ALA A 47 7.94 0.83 9.64
C ALA A 47 6.99 1.59 10.59
N ARG A 48 6.35 0.89 11.54
CA ARG A 48 5.30 1.49 12.39
C ARG A 48 5.80 2.65 13.26
N GLN A 49 7.07 2.62 13.65
CA GLN A 49 7.73 3.70 14.39
C GLN A 49 8.00 4.95 13.54
N ASN A 50 7.82 4.87 12.22
CA ASN A 50 8.03 5.98 11.28
C ASN A 50 6.71 6.57 10.76
N TRP A 51 5.56 6.12 11.26
CA TRP A 51 4.23 6.64 10.90
C TRP A 51 3.49 7.09 12.17
N ALA A 52 2.96 8.32 12.18
CA ALA A 52 2.10 8.83 13.24
C ALA A 52 0.69 9.17 12.74
N THR A 53 -0.30 9.10 13.62
CA THR A 53 -1.64 9.66 13.37
C THR A 53 -2.19 10.24 14.66
N GLY A 54 -2.67 11.49 14.62
CA GLY A 54 -3.15 12.18 15.82
C GLY A 54 -2.06 12.40 16.88
N GLY A 55 -0.81 12.60 16.46
CA GLY A 55 0.32 12.80 17.37
C GLY A 55 0.85 11.54 18.08
N SER A 56 0.34 10.36 17.73
CA SER A 56 0.82 9.08 18.29
C SER A 56 1.46 8.21 17.21
N LEU A 57 2.61 7.61 17.49
CA LEU A 57 3.25 6.65 16.59
C LEU A 57 2.42 5.36 16.53
N TRP A 58 2.41 4.72 15.37
CA TRP A 58 1.74 3.44 15.20
C TRP A 58 2.48 2.28 15.88
N SER A 59 3.75 2.45 16.24
CA SER A 59 4.49 1.54 17.11
C SER A 59 3.94 1.49 18.53
N ASP A 60 3.36 2.58 19.02
CA ASP A 60 2.90 2.71 20.41
C ASP A 60 1.48 2.14 20.58
N LYS A 61 0.77 1.96 19.47
CA LYS A 61 -0.54 1.29 19.44
C LYS A 61 -0.31 -0.21 19.54
N SER A 62 -0.72 -0.82 20.65
CA SER A 62 -0.83 -2.26 20.78
C SER A 62 -1.69 -2.82 19.64
N ALA A 63 -1.32 -4.01 19.13
CA ALA A 63 -2.13 -4.69 18.13
C ALA A 63 -3.56 -4.83 18.67
N PRO A 64 -4.61 -4.53 17.87
CA PRO A 64 -5.96 -4.83 18.31
C PRO A 64 -6.02 -6.32 18.68
N PRO A 65 -6.71 -6.69 19.78
CA PRO A 65 -6.88 -8.08 20.14
C PRO A 65 -7.46 -8.84 18.94
N LYS A 66 -6.91 -10.02 18.63
CA LYS A 66 -7.48 -10.88 17.59
C LYS A 66 -8.95 -11.12 17.95
N PRO A 67 -9.89 -10.99 16.99
CA PRO A 67 -11.27 -11.39 17.25
C PRO A 67 -11.23 -12.87 17.65
N ASP A 68 -11.85 -13.19 18.79
CA ASP A 68 -11.99 -14.56 19.26
C ASP A 68 -12.63 -15.38 18.13
N GLY A 69 -11.94 -16.44 17.71
CA GLY A 69 -12.39 -17.29 16.62
C GLY A 69 -13.76 -17.89 16.95
N GLY A 70 -14.76 -17.57 16.13
CA GLY A 70 -16.06 -18.25 16.07
C GLY A 70 -16.08 -19.27 14.94
#